data_AF-Q72B96-F1
#
_entry.id   AF-Q72B96-F1
#
_cell.length_a   1.000
_cell.length_b   1.000
_cell.length_c   1.000
_cell.angle_alpha   90.00
_cell.angle_beta   90.00
_cell.angle_gamma   90.00
#
_symmetry.space_group_name_H-M   'P 1'
#
loop_
_entity.id
_entity.type
_entity.pdbx_description
1 polymer ?
#
loop_
_entity_poly.entity_id
_entity_poly.type
_entity_poly.pdbx_seq_one_letter_code
_entity_poly.pdbx_strand_id
1 'polypeptide(L)'
;MNARDLKLTAAHVRAALVRLALHYPRSRQIESIDVLAEDYAKDCRAMTCGEFDDAVDEARAHSRFWPTSADIRTAHERLQEARRMAVVRAQLDQQRTGDEPMEITDEMRERNLARVRELRAALNEGRRPSWVQ
;
A
#
# COMPACT_ATOMS: atom_id res chain seq x y z
N MET A 1 21.37 3.26 -15.79
CA MET A 1 19.90 3.12 -15.80
C MET A 1 19.58 1.75 -15.21
N ASN A 2 18.82 1.67 -14.12
CA ASN A 2 18.54 0.40 -13.45
C ASN A 2 17.58 -0.42 -14.31
N ALA A 3 17.83 -1.73 -14.49
CA ALA A 3 16.95 -2.61 -15.26
C ALA A 3 15.51 -2.64 -14.70
N ARG A 4 15.35 -2.32 -13.42
CA ARG A 4 14.05 -2.21 -12.75
C ARG A 4 13.21 -1.02 -13.21
N ASP A 5 13.84 0.06 -13.67
CA ASP A 5 13.13 1.28 -14.09
C ASP A 5 12.72 1.21 -15.57
N LEU A 6 13.06 0.13 -16.26
CA LEU A 6 12.68 -0.09 -17.65
C LEU A 6 11.18 -0.31 -17.78
N LYS A 7 10.63 0.07 -18.94
CA LYS A 7 9.23 -0.19 -19.28
C LYS A 7 8.96 -1.69 -19.32
N LEU A 8 7.83 -2.11 -18.76
CA LEU A 8 7.41 -3.50 -18.78
C LEU A 8 7.22 -4.00 -20.22
N THR A 9 7.78 -5.18 -20.51
CA THR A 9 7.67 -5.86 -21.82
C THR A 9 7.13 -7.28 -21.64
N ALA A 10 6.52 -7.83 -22.70
CA ALA A 10 6.06 -9.22 -22.69
C ALA A 10 7.20 -10.22 -22.39
N ALA A 11 8.41 -9.96 -22.86
CA ALA A 11 9.58 -10.80 -22.55
C ALA A 11 9.91 -10.80 -21.04
N HIS A 12 9.83 -9.65 -20.39
CA HIS A 12 10.04 -9.54 -18.94
C HIS A 12 8.93 -10.27 -18.17
N VAL A 13 7.66 -10.03 -18.56
CA VAL A 13 6.50 -10.70 -17.97
C VAL A 13 6.60 -12.21 -18.11
N ARG A 14 6.95 -12.71 -19.30
CA ARG A 14 7.19 -14.13 -19.55
C ARG A 14 8.21 -14.71 -18.58
N ALA A 15 9.36 -14.05 -18.42
CA ALA A 15 10.39 -14.49 -17.48
C ALA A 15 9.87 -14.55 -16.04
N ALA A 16 9.06 -13.57 -15.62
CA ALA A 16 8.41 -13.57 -14.31
C ALA A 16 7.38 -14.70 -14.15
N LEU A 17 6.54 -14.95 -15.15
CA LEU A 17 5.55 -16.03 -15.12
C LEU A 17 6.23 -17.42 -15.10
N VAL A 18 7.36 -17.60 -15.81
CA VAL A 18 8.16 -18.83 -15.71
C VAL A 18 8.67 -19.05 -14.28
N ARG A 19 9.17 -18.00 -13.61
CA ARG A 19 9.56 -18.09 -12.19
C ARG A 19 8.36 -18.41 -11.30
N LEU A 20 7.22 -17.76 -11.54
CA LEU A 20 5.97 -17.96 -10.82
C LEU A 20 5.49 -19.42 -10.91
N ALA A 21 5.63 -20.06 -12.08
CA ALA A 21 5.27 -21.46 -12.29
C ALA A 21 6.05 -22.47 -11.45
N LEU A 22 7.21 -22.09 -10.92
CA LEU A 22 7.94 -22.92 -9.97
C LEU A 22 7.19 -23.04 -8.64
N HIS A 23 6.45 -22.00 -8.24
CA HIS A 23 5.63 -21.97 -7.03
C HIS A 23 4.26 -22.64 -7.21
N TYR A 24 3.76 -22.73 -8.44
CA TYR A 24 2.45 -23.30 -8.76
C TYR A 24 2.59 -24.50 -9.71
N PRO A 25 3.05 -25.66 -9.21
CA PRO A 25 3.44 -26.80 -10.05
C PRO A 25 2.30 -27.41 -10.87
N ARG A 26 1.04 -27.21 -10.46
CA ARG A 26 -0.15 -27.69 -11.19
C ARG A 26 -0.57 -26.80 -12.36
N SER A 27 0.02 -25.60 -12.48
CA SER A 27 -0.29 -24.60 -13.51
C SER A 27 0.78 -24.54 -14.61
N ARG A 28 1.67 -25.54 -14.68
CA ARG A 28 2.88 -25.58 -15.54
C ARG A 28 2.63 -25.82 -17.04
N GLN A 29 1.51 -25.37 -17.59
CA GLN A 29 1.32 -25.43 -19.04
C GLN A 29 2.17 -24.34 -19.70
N ILE A 30 3.41 -24.67 -20.05
CA ILE A 30 4.40 -23.73 -20.59
C ILE A 30 3.88 -23.02 -21.85
N GLU A 31 3.07 -23.72 -22.66
CA GLU A 31 2.45 -23.18 -23.87
C GLU A 31 1.46 -22.04 -23.60
N SER A 32 0.84 -21.99 -22.41
CA SER A 32 -0.03 -20.86 -22.03
C SER A 32 0.75 -19.65 -21.52
N ILE A 33 2.02 -19.82 -21.12
CA ILE A 33 2.82 -18.72 -20.56
C ILE A 33 3.10 -17.64 -21.59
N ASP A 34 3.34 -18.01 -22.86
CA ASP A 34 3.62 -17.04 -23.92
C ASP A 34 2.39 -16.15 -24.18
N VAL A 35 1.21 -16.75 -24.28
CA VAL A 35 -0.07 -16.04 -24.44
C VAL A 35 -0.37 -15.17 -23.21
N LEU A 36 -0.24 -15.73 -22.01
CA LEU A 36 -0.46 -14.99 -20.77
C LEU A 36 0.52 -13.83 -20.60
N ALA A 37 1.75 -13.97 -21.08
CA ALA A 37 2.74 -12.90 -20.97
C ALA A 37 2.35 -11.65 -21.77
N GLU A 38 1.75 -11.82 -22.95
CA GLU A 38 1.23 -10.70 -23.74
C GLU A 38 0.06 -10.01 -23.04
N ASP A 39 -0.91 -10.78 -22.55
CA ASP A 39 -2.08 -10.27 -21.84
C ASP A 39 -1.67 -9.53 -20.56
N TYR A 40 -0.79 -10.12 -19.76
CA TYR A 40 -0.33 -9.52 -18.51
C TYR A 40 0.51 -8.27 -18.77
N ALA A 41 1.36 -8.26 -19.81
CA ALA A 41 2.11 -7.07 -20.19
C ALA A 41 1.18 -5.93 -20.62
N LYS A 42 0.09 -6.24 -21.33
CA LYS A 42 -0.91 -5.25 -21.74
C LYS A 42 -1.68 -4.69 -20.54
N ASP A 43 -2.12 -5.56 -19.64
CA ASP A 43 -2.88 -5.19 -18.44
C ASP A 43 -2.03 -4.39 -17.46
N CYS A 44 -0.76 -4.76 -17.31
CA CYS A 44 0.19 -4.16 -16.37
C CYS A 44 1.10 -3.10 -17.02
N ARG A 45 0.80 -2.65 -18.23
CA ARG A 45 1.66 -1.74 -19.04
C ARG A 45 2.05 -0.41 -18.37
N ALA A 46 1.31 -0.01 -17.33
CA ALA A 46 1.58 1.20 -16.57
C ALA A 46 2.74 1.03 -15.57
N MET A 47 3.13 -0.22 -15.27
CA MET A 47 4.22 -0.54 -14.35
C MET A 47 5.58 -0.51 -15.06
N THR A 48 6.61 -0.22 -14.29
CA THR A 48 7.99 -0.58 -14.63
C THR A 48 8.26 -2.07 -14.39
N CYS A 49 9.35 -2.60 -14.93
CA CYS A 49 9.77 -3.98 -14.69
C CYS A 49 9.92 -4.30 -13.20
N GLY A 50 10.51 -3.39 -12.43
CA GLY A 50 10.71 -3.54 -10.99
C GLY A 50 9.40 -3.52 -10.21
N GLU A 51 8.49 -2.61 -10.55
CA GLU A 51 7.17 -2.56 -9.93
C GLU A 51 6.33 -3.80 -10.21
N PHE A 52 6.45 -4.36 -11.41
CA PHE A 52 5.78 -5.62 -11.75
C PHE A 52 6.35 -6.80 -10.96
N ASP A 53 7.68 -6.92 -10.88
CA ASP A 53 8.32 -7.98 -10.08
C ASP A 53 7.89 -7.91 -8.60
N ASP A 54 7.91 -6.71 -8.00
CA ASP A 54 7.46 -6.51 -6.62
C ASP A 54 5.98 -6.91 -6.42
N ALA A 55 5.13 -6.55 -7.39
CA ALA A 55 3.70 -6.85 -7.35
C ALA A 55 3.39 -8.33 -7.53
N VAL A 56 4.16 -9.05 -8.38
CA VAL A 56 4.06 -10.50 -8.52
C VAL A 56 4.43 -11.20 -7.22
N ASP A 57 5.49 -10.75 -6.55
CA ASP A 57 5.90 -11.32 -5.27
C ASP A 57 4.87 -11.09 -4.16
N GLU A 58 4.31 -9.88 -4.07
CA GLU A 58 3.22 -9.56 -3.14
C GLU A 58 1.96 -10.40 -3.43
N ALA A 59 1.56 -10.52 -4.71
CA ALA A 59 0.41 -11.33 -5.10
C ALA A 59 0.61 -12.81 -4.77
N ARG A 60 1.82 -13.35 -5.00
CA ARG A 60 2.21 -14.72 -4.65
C ARG A 60 2.16 -14.96 -3.14
N ALA A 61 2.62 -13.99 -2.33
CA ALA A 61 2.61 -14.10 -0.88
C ALA A 61 1.19 -14.19 -0.30
N HIS A 62 0.21 -13.60 -0.97
CA HIS A 62 -1.19 -13.53 -0.52
C HIS A 62 -2.14 -14.49 -1.23
N SER A 63 -1.67 -15.24 -2.24
CA SER A 63 -2.53 -16.15 -3.02
C SER A 63 -2.08 -17.61 -2.96
N ARG A 64 -3.02 -18.48 -2.60
CA ARG A 64 -2.87 -19.94 -2.69
C ARG A 64 -2.89 -20.46 -4.13
N PHE A 65 -3.45 -19.68 -5.05
CA PHE A 65 -3.61 -20.03 -6.46
C PHE A 65 -2.73 -19.15 -7.35
N TRP A 66 -2.54 -19.55 -8.60
CA TRP A 66 -1.82 -18.73 -9.57
C TRP A 66 -2.47 -17.33 -9.66
N PRO A 67 -1.75 -16.24 -9.37
CA PRO A 67 -2.32 -14.90 -9.40
C PRO A 67 -2.60 -14.45 -10.83
N THR A 68 -3.78 -13.86 -11.04
CA THR A 68 -4.18 -13.24 -12.30
C THR A 68 -3.48 -11.89 -12.52
N SER A 69 -3.58 -11.32 -13.73
CA SER A 69 -3.11 -9.95 -14.00
C SER A 69 -3.82 -8.91 -13.10
N ALA A 70 -5.08 -9.15 -12.75
CA ALA A 70 -5.85 -8.31 -11.84
C ALA A 70 -5.34 -8.41 -10.39
N ASP A 71 -4.95 -9.60 -9.93
CA ASP A 71 -4.36 -9.79 -8.60
C ASP A 71 -3.02 -9.05 -8.50
N ILE A 72 -2.18 -9.13 -9.54
CA ILE A 72 -0.90 -8.41 -9.60
C ILE A 72 -1.13 -6.90 -9.58
N ARG A 73 -2.11 -6.38 -10.34
CA ARG A 73 -2.47 -4.96 -10.29
C ARG A 73 -2.94 -4.51 -8.91
N THR A 74 -3.77 -5.31 -8.25
CA THR A 74 -4.26 -5.03 -6.91
C THR A 74 -3.12 -5.00 -5.90
N ALA A 75 -2.17 -5.93 -6.02
CA ALA A 75 -0.96 -5.96 -5.21
C ALA A 75 -0.09 -4.72 -5.45
N HIS A 76 0.08 -4.30 -6.70
CA HIS A 76 0.79 -3.06 -7.05
C HIS A 76 0.13 -1.83 -6.42
N GLU A 77 -1.19 -1.68 -6.53
CA GLU A 77 -1.94 -0.58 -5.93
C GLU A 77 -1.76 -0.54 -4.40
N ARG A 78 -1.78 -1.70 -3.74
CA ARG A 78 -1.49 -1.82 -2.30
C ARG A 78 -0.07 -1.38 -1.95
N LEU A 79 0.93 -1.78 -2.73
CA LEU A 79 2.32 -1.39 -2.52
C LEU A 79 2.51 0.13 -2.70
N GLN A 80 1.86 0.72 -3.71
CA GLN A 80 1.89 2.17 -3.92
C GLN A 80 1.25 2.92 -2.76
N GLU A 81 0.12 2.44 -2.26
CA GLU A 81 -0.54 3.06 -1.10
C GLU A 81 0.32 2.96 0.16
N ALA A 82 0.92 1.79 0.42
CA ALA A 82 1.85 1.62 1.54
C ALA A 82 3.06 2.57 1.44
N ARG A 83 3.61 2.77 0.22
CA ARG A 83 4.71 3.72 -0.02
C ARG A 83 4.28 5.16 0.25
N ARG A 84 3.11 5.58 -0.24
CA ARG A 84 2.56 6.92 0.04
C ARG A 84 2.38 7.14 1.54
N MET A 85 1.86 6.13 2.24
CA MET A 85 1.64 6.23 3.68
C MET A 85 2.94 6.27 4.49
N ALA A 86 3.96 5.54 4.06
CA ALA A 86 5.29 5.62 4.65
C ALA A 86 5.90 7.03 4.51
N VAL A 87 5.73 7.68 3.35
CA VAL A 87 6.20 9.06 3.12
C VAL A 87 5.45 10.04 4.03
N VAL A 88 4.12 9.96 4.09
CA VAL A 88 3.31 10.81 4.98
C VAL A 88 3.73 10.65 6.44
N ARG A 89 3.95 9.39 6.87
CA ARG A 89 4.41 9.12 8.23
C ARG A 89 5.80 9.71 8.50
N ALA A 90 6.74 9.56 7.57
CA ALA A 90 8.07 10.13 7.70
C ALA A 90 8.03 11.67 7.78
N GLN A 91 7.15 12.32 7.01
CA GLN A 91 6.94 13.77 7.08
C GLN A 91 6.37 14.21 8.43
N LEU A 92 5.37 13.48 8.95
CA LEU A 92 4.81 13.74 10.29
C LEU A 92 5.85 13.56 11.39
N ASP A 93 6.67 12.51 11.30
CA ASP A 93 7.73 12.26 12.27
C ASP A 93 8.79 13.39 12.20
N GLN A 94 9.16 13.87 11.01
CA GLN A 94 10.05 15.02 10.85
C GLN A 94 9.47 16.31 11.45
N GLN A 95 8.17 16.57 11.26
CA GLN A 95 7.49 17.72 11.90
C GLN A 95 7.52 17.61 13.42
N ARG A 96 7.20 16.43 13.99
CA ARG A 96 7.25 16.21 15.45
C ARG A 96 8.65 16.35 16.05
N THR A 97 9.69 16.13 15.24
CA THR A 97 11.07 16.28 15.69
C THR A 97 11.54 17.74 15.62
N GLY A 98 10.90 18.56 14.78
CA GLY A 98 11.16 20.01 14.65
C GLY A 98 10.33 20.88 15.62
N ASP A 99 9.20 20.38 16.09
CA ASP A 99 8.45 21.03 17.16
C ASP A 99 9.19 20.84 18.50
N GLU A 100 9.59 21.95 19.14
CA GLU A 100 10.01 21.91 20.54
C GLU A 100 8.85 21.30 21.36
N PRO A 101 9.13 20.39 22.31
CA PRO A 101 8.09 19.84 23.16
C PRO A 101 7.44 20.98 23.94
N MET A 102 6.25 21.39 23.51
CA MET A 102 5.47 22.40 24.22
C MET A 102 5.17 21.85 25.62
N GLU A 103 5.72 22.49 26.64
CA GLU A 103 5.40 22.16 28.02
C GLU A 103 3.91 22.42 28.26
N ILE A 104 3.16 21.36 28.55
CA ILE A 104 1.76 21.49 28.90
C ILE A 104 1.69 22.10 30.30
N THR A 105 1.35 23.39 30.38
CA THR A 105 1.15 24.10 31.64
C THR A 105 -0.03 23.51 32.42
N ASP A 106 -0.06 23.70 33.74
CA ASP A 106 -1.16 23.22 34.57
C ASP A 106 -2.51 23.84 34.17
N GLU A 107 -2.52 25.10 33.74
CA GLU A 107 -3.73 25.75 33.17
C GLU A 107 -4.21 25.08 31.87
N MET A 108 -3.29 24.60 31.03
CA MET A 108 -3.64 23.85 29.82
C MET A 108 -4.19 22.47 30.18
N ARG A 109 -3.64 21.81 31.21
CA ARG A 109 -4.17 20.54 31.73
C ARG A 109 -5.58 20.70 32.29
N GLU A 110 -5.82 21.73 33.09
CA GLU A 110 -7.14 22.01 33.65
C GLU A 110 -8.18 22.30 32.56
N ARG A 111 -7.85 23.12 31.57
CA ARG A 111 -8.73 23.38 30.42
C ARG A 111 -9.02 22.12 29.62
N ASN A 112 -8.03 21.27 29.38
CA ASN A 112 -8.22 20.00 28.68
C ASN A 112 -9.10 19.03 29.48
N LEU A 113 -8.90 18.94 30.80
CA LEU A 113 -9.74 18.13 31.68
C LEU A 113 -11.19 18.62 31.70
N ALA A 114 -11.41 19.94 31.75
CA ALA A 114 -12.74 20.54 31.66
C ALA A 114 -13.42 20.19 30.32
N ARG A 115 -12.70 20.31 29.20
CA ARG A 115 -13.21 19.92 27.87
C ARG A 115 -13.56 18.44 27.77
N VAL A 116 -12.74 17.55 28.36
CA VAL A 116 -13.05 16.11 28.39
C VAL A 116 -14.28 15.82 29.23
N ARG A 117 -14.46 16.52 30.36
CA ARG A 117 -15.68 16.39 31.20
C ARG A 117 -16.92 16.85 30.44
N GLU A 118 -16.86 18.00 29.79
CA GLU A 118 -17.94 18.55 28.98
C GLU A 118 -18.29 17.61 27.81
N LEU A 119 -17.29 17.09 27.10
CA LEU A 119 -17.49 16.13 26.01
C LEU A 119 -18.19 14.87 26.50
N ARG A 120 -17.78 14.31 27.64
CA ARG A 120 -18.44 13.14 28.24
C ARG A 120 -19.88 13.44 28.64
N ALA A 121 -20.15 14.60 29.22
CA ALA A 121 -21.51 15.01 29.60
C ALA A 121 -22.40 15.17 28.36
N ALA A 122 -21.92 15.87 27.34
CA ALA A 122 -22.66 16.07 26.09
C ALA A 122 -22.97 14.75 25.38
N LEU A 123 -21.99 13.82 25.30
CA LEU A 123 -22.19 12.49 24.72
C LEU A 123 -23.24 11.67 25.49
N ASN A 124 -23.23 11.72 26.83
CA ASN A 124 -24.23 11.04 27.66
C ASN A 124 -25.65 11.58 27.44
N GLU A 125 -25.77 12.84 27.05
CA GLU A 125 -27.05 13.51 26.78
C GLU A 125 -27.43 13.49 25.28
N GLY A 126 -26.65 12.81 24.43
CA GLY A 126 -26.89 12.74 22.99
C GLY A 126 -26.67 14.07 22.27
N ARG A 127 -25.92 15.00 22.87
CA ARG A 127 -25.61 16.33 22.34
C ARG A 127 -24.16 16.41 21.88
N ARG A 128 -23.89 17.26 20.89
CA ARG A 128 -22.53 17.60 20.46
C ARG A 128 -22.08 18.88 21.16
N PRO A 129 -20.89 18.93 21.80
CA PRO A 129 -20.39 20.17 22.40
C PRO A 129 -20.24 21.29 21.37
N SER A 130 -20.45 22.53 21.80
CA SER A 130 -20.50 23.73 20.93
C SER A 130 -19.20 24.01 20.17
N TRP A 131 -18.07 23.49 20.65
CA TRP A 131 -16.74 23.64 20.04
C TRP A 131 -16.35 22.48 19.12
N VAL A 132 -17.19 21.45 18.99
CA VAL A 132 -17.02 20.36 18.02
C VAL A 132 -17.94 20.65 16.83
N GLN A 133 -17.44 21.42 15.84
CA GLN A 133 -18.13 21.68 14.56
C GLN A 133 -18.29 20.41 13.73
#